data_AF-A0A6G3YT28-F1
#
_entry.id   AF-A0A6G3YT28-F1
#
_cell.length_a   1.000
_cell.length_b   1.000
_cell.length_c   1.000
_cell.angle_alpha   90.00
_cell.angle_beta   90.00
_cell.angle_gamma   90.00
#
_symmetry.space_group_name_H-M   'P 1'
#
loop_
_entity.id
_entity.type
_entity.pdbx_description
1 polymer ?
#
loop_
_entity_poly.entity_id
_entity_poly.type
_entity_poly.pdbx_seq_one_letter_code
_entity_poly.pdbx_strand_id
1 'polypeptide(L)'
;MNKTITQSPTEALEAAMKLAQNVETQSEAHAAFHELYETLRCDNPELASMVHMLWREYVASQRSITFWQELCQVEKHLSERITENHVQLRQNYLRLMQEQ
;
A
#
# COMPACT_ATOMS: atom_id res chain seq x y z
N MET A 1 16.14 17.61 36.95
CA MET A 1 16.02 18.25 35.61
C MET A 1 15.20 17.34 34.73
N ASN A 2 14.16 17.90 34.14
CA ASN A 2 13.03 17.23 33.50
C ASN A 2 13.41 16.60 32.16
N LYS A 3 13.01 15.33 31.95
CA LYS A 3 12.80 14.76 30.61
C LYS A 3 11.35 14.29 30.53
N THR A 4 10.44 15.27 30.51
CA THR A 4 9.09 15.09 29.99
C THR A 4 9.14 15.29 28.48
N ILE A 5 8.80 14.22 27.78
CA ILE A 5 8.25 14.02 26.42
C ILE A 5 8.93 12.74 25.91
N THR A 6 8.62 11.62 26.57
CA THR A 6 8.72 10.32 25.89
C THR A 6 7.44 10.28 25.06
N GLN A 7 7.51 10.62 23.77
CA GLN A 7 6.43 10.25 22.84
C GLN A 7 6.12 8.79 23.13
N SER A 8 4.86 8.49 23.46
CA SER A 8 4.52 7.12 23.83
C SER A 8 4.90 6.22 22.65
N PRO A 9 5.50 5.03 22.88
CA PRO A 9 5.86 4.13 21.77
C PRO A 9 4.67 3.80 20.87
N THR A 10 3.44 3.94 21.39
CA THR A 10 2.19 3.90 20.62
C THR A 10 2.02 5.07 19.64
N GLU A 11 2.36 6.29 20.02
CA GLU A 11 2.27 7.48 19.14
C GLU A 11 3.31 7.41 18.01
N ALA A 12 4.52 6.95 18.33
CA ALA A 12 5.57 6.73 17.33
C ALA A 12 5.18 5.62 16.34
N LEU A 13 4.59 4.53 16.82
CA LEU A 13 4.06 3.46 15.97
C LEU A 13 2.90 3.96 15.10
N GLU A 14 1.98 4.76 15.65
CA GLU A 14 0.87 5.34 14.90
C GLU A 14 1.36 6.27 13.79
N ALA A 15 2.37 7.10 14.07
CA ALA A 15 3.01 7.96 13.07
C ALA A 15 3.65 7.12 11.94
N ALA A 16 4.38 6.06 12.28
CA ALA A 16 4.95 5.14 11.29
C ALA A 16 3.86 4.44 10.45
N MET A 17 2.76 4.01 11.07
CA MET A 17 1.64 3.40 10.36
C MET A 17 0.96 4.40 9.42
N LYS A 18 0.78 5.67 9.83
CA LYS A 18 0.25 6.73 8.96
C LYS A 18 1.12 6.97 7.74
N LEU A 19 2.45 7.00 7.91
CA LEU A 19 3.39 7.11 6.79
C LEU A 19 3.34 5.89 5.86
N ALA A 20 3.12 4.69 6.40
CA ALA A 20 3.00 3.47 5.61
C ALA A 20 1.69 3.37 4.81
N GLN A 21 0.70 4.25 5.06
CA GLN A 21 -0.52 4.29 4.25
C GLN A 21 -0.27 4.80 2.83
N ASN A 22 0.73 5.65 2.65
CA ASN A 22 1.11 6.18 1.35
C ASN A 22 2.33 5.40 0.82
N VAL A 23 2.19 4.89 -0.42
CA VAL A 23 3.21 4.06 -1.09
C VAL A 23 4.50 4.85 -1.30
N GLU A 24 4.42 6.16 -1.56
CA GLU A 24 5.59 7.02 -1.76
C GLU A 24 6.41 7.21 -0.49
N THR A 25 5.77 7.22 0.68
CA THR A 25 6.41 7.41 1.99
C THR A 25 6.68 6.09 2.72
N GLN A 26 6.53 4.95 2.03
CA GLN A 26 6.73 3.64 2.64
C GLN A 26 8.17 3.43 3.13
N SER A 27 9.17 4.00 2.44
CA SER A 27 10.58 3.96 2.87
C SER A 27 10.79 4.77 4.16
N GLU A 28 10.17 5.93 4.28
CA GLU A 28 10.24 6.78 5.47
C GLU A 28 9.54 6.12 6.67
N ALA A 29 8.40 5.46 6.41
CA ALA A 29 7.67 4.69 7.41
C ALA A 29 8.51 3.56 8.01
N HIS A 30 9.27 2.83 7.17
CA HIS A 30 10.18 1.78 7.63
C HIS A 30 11.35 2.34 8.44
N ALA A 31 11.89 3.49 8.04
CA ALA A 31 12.96 4.16 8.79
C ALA A 31 12.48 4.61 10.18
N ALA A 32 11.30 5.25 10.25
CA ALA A 32 10.69 5.67 11.51
C ALA A 32 10.37 4.47 12.43
N PHE A 33 9.85 3.37 11.86
CA PHE A 33 9.62 2.15 12.61
C PHE A 33 10.93 1.53 13.12
N HIS A 34 11.99 1.53 12.31
CA HIS A 34 13.29 0.99 12.72
C HIS A 34 13.90 1.77 13.89
N GLU A 35 13.78 3.09 13.90
CA GLU A 35 14.22 3.93 15.02
C GLU A 35 13.46 3.63 16.32
N LEU A 36 12.14 3.46 16.22
CA LEU A 36 11.31 3.01 17.33
C LEU A 36 11.73 1.62 17.82
N TYR A 37 11.96 0.68 16.90
CA TYR A 37 12.37 -0.68 17.20
C TYR A 37 13.71 -0.72 17.93
N GLU A 38 14.71 0.01 17.46
CA GLU A 38 16.03 0.06 18.11
C GLU A 38 15.97 0.68 19.51
N THR A 39 15.14 1.71 19.68
CA THR A 39 14.88 2.33 20.99
C THR A 39 14.24 1.33 21.95
N LEU A 40 13.17 0.65 21.50
CA LEU A 40 12.48 -0.37 22.29
C LEU A 40 13.36 -1.59 22.56
N ARG A 41 14.23 -1.98 21.62
CA ARG A 41 15.11 -3.14 21.77
C ARG A 41 16.13 -2.93 22.89
N CYS A 42 16.62 -1.70 23.05
CA CYS A 42 17.53 -1.35 24.13
C CYS A 42 16.87 -1.45 25.51
N ASP A 43 15.59 -1.07 25.62
CA ASP A 43 14.87 -1.02 26.89
C ASP A 43 14.16 -2.34 27.23
N ASN A 44 13.48 -2.93 26.26
CA ASN A 44 12.73 -4.18 26.40
C ASN A 44 12.69 -4.96 25.05
N PRO A 45 13.60 -5.93 24.86
CA PRO A 45 13.71 -6.69 23.61
C PRO A 45 12.49 -7.56 23.32
N GLU A 46 11.73 -7.99 24.34
CA GLU A 46 10.51 -8.78 24.15
C GLU A 46 9.38 -7.91 23.57
N LEU A 47 9.20 -6.70 24.11
CA LEU A 47 8.26 -5.72 23.58
C LEU A 47 8.64 -5.31 22.14
N ALA A 48 9.92 -5.09 21.87
CA ALA A 48 10.40 -4.78 20.52
C ALA A 48 10.07 -5.90 19.52
N SER A 49 10.23 -7.16 19.94
CA SER A 49 9.87 -8.33 19.12
C SER A 49 8.36 -8.38 18.81
N MET A 50 7.51 -8.12 19.80
CA MET A 50 6.05 -8.04 19.61
C MET A 50 5.66 -6.94 18.63
N VAL A 51 6.23 -5.74 18.81
CA VAL A 51 5.97 -4.59 17.94
C VAL A 51 6.44 -4.85 16.50
N HIS A 52 7.57 -5.53 16.33
CA HIS A 52 8.05 -5.96 15.01
C HIS A 52 7.12 -6.98 14.34
N MET A 53 6.56 -7.94 15.08
CA MET A 53 5.56 -8.85 14.52
C MET A 53 4.31 -8.10 14.05
N LEU A 54 3.79 -7.16 14.84
CA LEU A 54 2.63 -6.36 14.47
C LEU A 54 2.88 -5.52 13.21
N TRP A 55 4.07 -4.90 13.12
CA TRP A 55 4.46 -4.10 11.95
C TRP A 55 4.51 -4.93 10.67
N ARG A 56 5.10 -6.13 10.73
CA ARG A 56 5.18 -7.03 9.56
C ARG A 56 3.80 -7.40 9.03
N GLU A 57 2.86 -7.75 9.91
CA GLU A 57 1.49 -8.08 9.52
C GLU A 57 0.76 -6.86 8.93
N TYR A 58 0.96 -5.68 9.51
CA TYR A 58 0.38 -4.44 8.99
C TYR A 58 0.86 -4.14 7.56
N VAL A 59 2.17 -4.21 7.31
CA VAL A 59 2.75 -3.97 5.98
C VAL A 59 2.28 -5.03 4.98
N ALA A 60 2.15 -6.29 5.38
CA ALA A 60 1.63 -7.36 4.52
C ALA A 60 0.15 -7.11 4.12
N SER A 61 -0.67 -6.65 5.06
CA SER A 61 -2.06 -6.27 4.81
C SER A 61 -2.14 -5.06 3.85
N GLN A 62 -1.32 -4.04 4.06
CA GLN A 62 -1.28 -2.84 3.21
C GLN A 62 -0.94 -3.20 1.75
N ARG A 63 0.06 -4.06 1.53
CA ARG A 63 0.43 -4.52 0.18
C ARG A 63 -0.69 -5.28 -0.52
N SER A 64 -1.53 -6.00 0.24
CA SER A 64 -2.69 -6.68 -0.33
C SER A 64 -3.72 -5.67 -0.82
N ILE A 65 -3.94 -4.57 -0.10
CA ILE A 65 -4.87 -3.51 -0.52
C ILE A 65 -4.38 -2.82 -1.81
N THR A 66 -3.10 -2.44 -1.85
CA THR A 66 -2.50 -1.83 -3.07
C THR A 66 -2.55 -2.80 -4.25
N PHE A 67 -2.26 -4.07 -4.03
CA PHE A 67 -2.37 -5.12 -5.06
C PHE A 67 -3.80 -5.24 -5.60
N TRP A 68 -4.82 -5.20 -4.74
CA TRP A 68 -6.22 -5.23 -5.17
C TRP A 68 -6.60 -3.98 -5.99
N GLN A 69 -6.10 -2.81 -5.62
CA GLN A 69 -6.34 -1.57 -6.38
C GLN A 69 -5.73 -1.64 -7.77
N GLU A 70 -4.48 -2.10 -7.88
CA GLU A 70 -3.81 -2.28 -9.17
C GLU A 70 -4.54 -3.32 -10.05
N LEU A 71 -4.98 -4.43 -9.47
CA LEU A 71 -5.75 -5.46 -10.16
C LEU A 71 -7.05 -4.90 -10.74
N CYS A 72 -7.83 -4.16 -9.94
CA CYS A 72 -9.06 -3.51 -10.39
C CYS A 72 -8.80 -2.51 -11.52
N GLN A 73 -7.68 -1.78 -11.47
CA GLN A 73 -7.32 -0.83 -12.50
C GLN A 73 -6.92 -1.50 -13.82
N VAL A 74 -6.20 -2.63 -13.73
CA VAL A 74 -5.89 -3.47 -14.89
C VAL A 74 -7.16 -4.09 -15.49
N GLU A 75 -8.08 -4.59 -14.66
CA GLU A 75 -9.37 -5.12 -15.11
C GLU A 75 -10.17 -4.06 -15.87
N LYS A 76 -10.26 -2.85 -15.32
CA LYS A 76 -10.95 -1.73 -15.98
C LYS A 76 -10.34 -1.44 -17.36
N HIS A 77 -9.01 -1.34 -17.43
CA HIS A 77 -8.32 -1.09 -18.69
C HIS A 77 -8.54 -2.21 -19.72
N LEU A 78 -8.54 -3.47 -19.28
CA LEU A 78 -8.84 -4.61 -20.15
C LEU A 78 -10.27 -4.53 -20.71
N SER A 79 -11.24 -4.19 -19.87
CA SER A 79 -12.65 -4.05 -20.25
C SER A 79 -12.87 -2.92 -21.28
N GLU A 80 -12.21 -1.78 -21.08
CA GLU A 80 -12.22 -0.66 -22.03
C GLU A 80 -11.69 -1.09 -23.41
N ARG A 81 -10.55 -1.79 -23.45
CA ARG A 81 -9.97 -2.28 -24.70
C ARG A 81 -10.84 -3.30 -25.41
N ILE A 82 -11.46 -4.23 -24.67
CA ILE A 82 -12.37 -5.22 -25.26
C ILE A 82 -13.58 -4.51 -25.88
N THR A 83 -14.13 -3.52 -25.19
CA THR A 83 -15.27 -2.73 -25.67
C THR A 83 -14.91 -1.95 -26.93
N GLU A 84 -13.77 -1.26 -26.94
CA GLU A 84 -13.27 -0.55 -28.13
C GLU A 84 -13.09 -1.49 -29.32
N ASN A 85 -12.48 -2.65 -29.11
CA ASN A 85 -12.25 -3.63 -30.17
C ASN A 85 -13.58 -4.17 -30.73
N HIS A 86 -14.56 -4.46 -29.86
CA HIS A 86 -15.90 -4.86 -30.29
C HIS A 86 -16.62 -3.78 -31.10
N VAL A 87 -16.51 -2.50 -30.71
CA VAL A 87 -17.08 -1.38 -31.45
C VAL A 87 -16.42 -1.23 -32.82
N GLN A 88 -15.09 -1.32 -32.88
CA GLN A 88 -14.33 -1.26 -34.14
C GLN A 88 -14.69 -2.41 -35.08
N LEU A 89 -14.76 -3.66 -34.57
CA LEU A 89 -15.20 -4.79 -35.36
C LEU A 89 -16.61 -4.54 -35.93
N ARG A 90 -17.56 -4.11 -35.10
CA ARG A 90 -18.93 -3.85 -35.54
C ARG A 90 -18.99 -2.78 -36.62
N GLN A 91 -18.23 -1.70 -36.47
CA GLN A 91 -18.13 -0.64 -37.49
C GLN A 91 -17.50 -1.16 -38.80
N ASN A 92 -16.48 -2.02 -38.70
CA ASN A 92 -15.83 -2.61 -39.85
C ASN A 92 -16.79 -3.55 -40.60
N TYR A 93 -17.50 -4.43 -39.87
CA TYR A 93 -18.55 -5.28 -40.44
C TYR A 93 -19.67 -4.48 -41.11
N LEU A 94 -20.12 -3.38 -40.49
CA LEU A 94 -21.14 -2.51 -41.10
C LEU A 94 -20.64 -1.85 -42.38
N ARG A 95 -19.37 -1.40 -42.42
CA ARG A 95 -18.76 -0.83 -43.62
C ARG A 95 -18.64 -1.87 -44.74
N LEU A 96 -18.18 -3.08 -44.41
CA LEU A 96 -18.00 -4.17 -45.36
C LEU A 96 -19.34 -4.64 -45.97
N MET A 97 -20.43 -4.58 -45.19
CA MET A 97 -21.79 -4.86 -45.67
C MET A 97 -22.40 -3.72 -46.52
N GLN A 98 -21.88 -2.49 -46.43
CA GLN A 98 -22.31 -1.35 -47.24
C GLN A 98 -21.54 -1.23 -48.56
N GLU A 99 -20.37 -1.85 -48.65
CA GLU A 99 -19.53 -1.92 -49.86
C GLU A 99 -19.91 -3.09 -50.79
N GLN A 100 -20.76 -4.03 -50.33
CA GLN A 100 -21.39 -5.09 -51.15
C GLN A 100 -22.74 -4.64 -51.71
#